data_AF-K9WDP0-F1
#
_entry.id   AF-K9WDP0-F1
#
_cell.length_a   1.000
_cell.length_b   1.000
_cell.length_c   1.000
_cell.angle_alpha   90.00
_cell.angle_beta   90.00
_cell.angle_gamma   90.00
#
_symmetry.space_group_name_H-M   'P 1'
#
loop_
_entity.id
_entity.type
_entity.pdbx_description
1 polymer ?
#
loop_
_entity_poly.entity_id
_entity_poly.type
_entity_poly.pdbx_seq_one_letter_code
_entity_poly.pdbx_strand_id
1 'polypeptide(L)'
;MKHSEWLRLQTEGDRVVASLRADGFNCRKQPRRLSWYLCKGSVSYTLTWLPPPVREWSLLPNDETPERAQLLAQISSILEHRGCGRIAEQSPDSTQRFWNQKNYPWTLVRLLPNAQHYTVGRFYSRMEAENHKRFLGKWMPATEFEVIFDSDAVT
;
A
#
# COMPACT_ATOMS: atom_id res chain seq x y z
N MET A 1 7.32 15.37 4.16
CA MET A 1 7.06 15.34 2.72
C MET A 1 7.03 16.77 2.24
N LYS A 2 7.72 17.09 1.14
CA LYS A 2 7.67 18.44 0.55
C LYS A 2 6.32 18.67 -0.13
N HIS A 3 5.86 19.92 -0.20
CA HIS A 3 4.58 20.24 -0.84
C HIS A 3 4.52 19.81 -2.32
N SER A 4 5.62 19.96 -3.06
CA SER A 4 5.74 19.51 -4.45
C SER A 4 5.61 17.99 -4.60
N GLU A 5 6.21 17.22 -3.68
CA GLU A 5 6.05 15.76 -3.65
C GLU A 5 4.59 15.38 -3.39
N TRP A 6 3.93 16.07 -2.45
CA TRP A 6 2.52 15.83 -2.16
C TRP A 6 1.61 16.08 -3.37
N LEU A 7 1.82 17.16 -4.11
CA LEU A 7 1.08 17.46 -5.34
C LEU A 7 1.32 16.41 -6.44
N ARG A 8 2.56 15.95 -6.58
CA ARG A 8 2.92 14.87 -7.53
C ARG A 8 2.16 13.59 -7.19
N LEU A 9 2.22 13.16 -5.93
CA LEU A 9 1.53 11.96 -5.45
C LEU A 9 0.01 12.12 -5.54
N GLN A 10 -0.53 13.30 -5.26
CA GLN A 10 -1.95 13.54 -5.45
C GLN A 10 -2.35 13.32 -6.93
N THR A 11 -1.55 13.83 -7.86
CA THR A 11 -1.79 13.65 -9.30
C THR A 11 -1.69 12.19 -9.72
N GLU A 12 -0.73 11.43 -9.19
CA GLU A 12 -0.61 9.99 -9.40
C GLU A 12 -1.84 9.23 -8.90
N GLY A 13 -2.26 9.48 -7.65
CA GLY A 13 -3.43 8.83 -7.06
C GLY A 13 -4.73 9.18 -7.78
N ASP A 14 -4.92 10.46 -8.14
CA ASP A 14 -6.10 10.90 -8.89
C ASP A 14 -6.14 10.26 -10.30
N ARG A 15 -4.98 10.02 -10.95
CA ARG A 15 -4.90 9.27 -12.23
C ARG A 15 -5.28 7.79 -12.07
N VAL A 16 -4.74 7.12 -11.05
CA VAL A 16 -5.08 5.72 -10.76
C VAL A 16 -6.58 5.60 -10.54
N VAL A 17 -7.15 6.47 -9.73
CA VAL A 17 -8.58 6.48 -9.41
C VAL A 17 -9.45 6.78 -10.63
N ALA A 18 -9.01 7.65 -11.54
CA ALA A 18 -9.71 7.92 -12.79
C ALA A 18 -9.79 6.67 -13.68
N SER A 19 -8.68 5.92 -13.81
CA SER A 19 -8.68 4.65 -14.55
C SER A 19 -9.60 3.62 -13.91
N LEU A 20 -9.49 3.42 -12.59
CA LEU A 20 -10.30 2.43 -11.88
C LEU A 20 -11.81 2.75 -11.95
N ARG A 21 -12.19 4.03 -11.97
CA ARG A 21 -13.59 4.42 -12.19
C ARG A 21 -14.09 4.02 -13.57
N ALA A 22 -13.26 4.15 -14.61
CA ALA A 22 -13.61 3.69 -15.96
C ALA A 22 -13.84 2.16 -15.99
N ASP A 23 -13.12 1.42 -15.15
CA ASP A 23 -13.29 -0.03 -14.97
C ASP A 23 -14.42 -0.42 -14.01
N GLY A 24 -15.24 0.54 -13.56
CA GLY A 24 -16.42 0.31 -12.73
C GLY A 24 -16.17 0.25 -11.22
N PHE A 25 -15.01 0.68 -10.73
CA PHE A 25 -14.81 0.87 -9.29
C PHE A 25 -15.48 2.15 -8.80
N ASN A 26 -16.15 2.06 -7.64
CA ASN A 26 -16.54 3.22 -6.87
C ASN A 26 -15.37 3.65 -5.97
N CYS A 27 -14.83 4.83 -6.26
CA CYS A 27 -13.63 5.37 -5.62
C CYS A 27 -13.96 6.62 -4.80
N ARG A 28 -13.81 6.54 -3.48
CA ARG A 28 -14.05 7.65 -2.54
C ARG A 28 -12.75 8.16 -1.93
N LYS A 29 -12.41 9.42 -2.17
CA LYS A 29 -11.22 10.07 -1.60
C LYS A 29 -11.38 10.31 -0.10
N GLN A 30 -10.34 10.02 0.67
CA GLN A 30 -10.29 10.40 2.08
C GLN A 30 -9.84 11.87 2.21
N PRO A 31 -10.50 12.67 3.07
CA PRO A 31 -10.16 14.08 3.22
C PRO A 31 -8.74 14.24 3.77
N ARG A 32 -7.97 15.16 3.17
CA ARG A 32 -6.60 15.53 3.58
C ARG A 32 -5.61 14.36 3.59
N ARG A 33 -5.88 13.28 2.85
CA ARG A 33 -5.03 12.09 2.78
C ARG A 33 -4.76 11.72 1.33
N LEU A 34 -3.58 11.16 1.07
CA LEU A 34 -3.26 10.46 -0.17
C LEU A 34 -3.82 9.03 -0.06
N SER A 35 -5.12 8.93 0.18
CA SER A 35 -5.80 7.66 0.37
C SER A 35 -7.21 7.70 -0.23
N TRP A 36 -7.58 6.60 -0.89
CA TRP A 36 -8.88 6.40 -1.53
C TRP A 36 -9.41 5.02 -1.16
N TYR A 37 -10.69 4.99 -0.81
CA TYR A 37 -11.44 3.75 -0.70
C TYR A 37 -11.91 3.32 -2.08
N LEU A 38 -11.63 2.09 -2.47
CA LEU A 38 -11.95 1.48 -3.74
C LEU A 38 -12.91 0.32 -3.48
N CYS A 39 -14.03 0.27 -4.19
CA CYS A 39 -14.95 -0.85 -4.09
C CYS A 39 -15.56 -1.22 -5.44
N LYS A 40 -15.68 -2.53 -5.70
CA LYS A 40 -16.32 -3.10 -6.89
C LYS A 40 -16.93 -4.46 -6.54
N GLY A 41 -18.25 -4.56 -6.58
CA GLY A 41 -18.95 -5.75 -6.12
C GLY A 41 -18.70 -6.02 -4.63
N SER A 42 -18.23 -7.22 -4.30
CA SER A 42 -17.84 -7.64 -2.93
C SER A 42 -16.43 -7.21 -2.53
N VAL A 43 -15.63 -6.68 -3.46
CA VAL A 43 -14.22 -6.39 -3.23
C VAL A 43 -14.06 -4.95 -2.76
N SER A 44 -13.31 -4.75 -1.67
CA SER A 44 -13.01 -3.42 -1.11
C SER A 44 -11.55 -3.29 -0.70
N TYR A 45 -10.89 -2.26 -1.20
CA TYR A 45 -9.51 -1.91 -0.84
C TYR A 45 -9.36 -0.44 -0.48
N THR A 46 -8.28 -0.12 0.22
CA THR A 46 -7.81 1.24 0.44
C THR A 46 -6.49 1.40 -0.27
N LEU A 47 -6.49 2.19 -1.34
CA LEU A 47 -5.26 2.68 -1.96
C LEU A 47 -4.71 3.79 -1.06
N THR A 48 -3.45 3.68 -0.64
CA THR A 48 -2.81 4.69 0.19
C THR A 48 -1.34 4.84 -0.14
N TRP A 49 -0.84 6.06 -0.09
CA TRP A 49 0.60 6.29 -0.11
C TRP A 49 1.18 5.97 1.27
N LEU A 50 2.09 5.00 1.32
CA LEU A 50 2.89 4.70 2.50
C LEU A 50 4.17 5.56 2.44
N PRO A 51 4.39 6.44 3.41
CA PRO A 51 5.55 7.34 3.45
C PRO A 51 6.78 6.59 4.00
N PRO A 52 7.93 7.27 4.26
CA PRO A 52 9.15 6.58 4.66
C PRO A 52 8.95 5.63 5.85
N PRO A 53 9.57 4.43 5.84
CA PRO A 53 10.60 3.97 4.88
C PRO A 53 10.06 3.46 3.53
N VAL A 54 8.75 3.18 3.42
CA VAL A 54 8.17 2.45 2.28
C VAL A 54 8.12 3.31 1.00
N ARG A 55 7.66 4.55 1.09
CA ARG A 55 7.60 5.52 -0.03
C ARG A 55 6.94 4.95 -1.30
N GLU A 56 5.80 4.27 -1.16
CA GLU A 56 5.12 3.63 -2.28
C GLU A 56 3.59 3.65 -2.14
N TRP A 57 2.90 3.41 -3.26
CA TRP A 57 1.46 3.16 -3.27
C TRP A 57 1.18 1.73 -2.79
N SER A 58 0.33 1.57 -1.80
CA SER A 58 -0.07 0.27 -1.28
C SER A 58 -1.59 0.11 -1.28
N LEU A 59 -2.04 -1.13 -1.49
CA LEU A 59 -3.43 -1.55 -1.36
C LEU A 59 -3.62 -2.35 -0.08
N LEU A 60 -4.52 -1.86 0.77
CA LEU A 60 -4.93 -2.48 2.02
C LEU A 60 -6.36 -3.03 1.91
N PRO A 61 -6.68 -4.20 2.48
CA PRO A 61 -5.78 -5.13 3.19
C PRO A 61 -4.70 -5.74 2.29
N ASN A 62 -3.54 -6.09 2.86
CA ASN A 62 -2.48 -6.83 2.15
C ASN A 62 -2.80 -8.33 2.18
N ASP A 63 -3.92 -8.71 1.57
CA ASP A 63 -4.28 -10.11 1.39
C ASP A 63 -3.55 -10.72 0.18
N GLU A 64 -3.54 -12.05 0.11
CA GLU A 64 -2.96 -12.80 -1.01
C GLU A 64 -4.00 -13.11 -2.10
N THR A 65 -5.05 -12.30 -2.19
CA THR A 65 -6.13 -12.55 -3.14
C THR A 65 -5.66 -12.28 -4.58
N PRO A 66 -6.10 -13.09 -5.56
CA PRO A 66 -5.78 -12.84 -6.97
C PRO A 66 -6.36 -11.48 -7.45
N GLU A 67 -7.48 -11.05 -6.88
CA GLU A 67 -8.09 -9.74 -7.16
C GLU A 67 -7.16 -8.60 -6.78
N ARG A 68 -6.51 -8.69 -5.61
CA ARG A 68 -5.53 -7.69 -5.18
C ARG A 68 -4.29 -7.70 -6.07
N ALA A 69 -3.77 -8.87 -6.42
CA ALA A 69 -2.61 -8.99 -7.31
C ALA A 69 -2.89 -8.36 -8.69
N GLN A 70 -4.08 -8.62 -9.26
CA GLN A 70 -4.53 -8.03 -10.52
C GLN A 70 -4.65 -6.50 -10.41
N LEU A 71 -5.24 -6.01 -9.32
CA LEU A 71 -5.40 -4.57 -9.09
C LEU A 71 -4.04 -3.88 -8.92
N LEU A 72 -3.09 -4.50 -8.21
CA LEU A 72 -1.72 -4.00 -8.11
C LEU A 72 -1.03 -3.93 -9.47
N ALA A 73 -1.12 -4.99 -10.29
CA ALA A 73 -0.53 -5.00 -11.63
C ALA A 73 -1.10 -3.87 -12.50
N GLN A 74 -2.41 -3.63 -12.40
CA GLN A 74 -3.07 -2.54 -13.10
C GLN A 74 -2.58 -1.16 -12.63
N ILE A 75 -2.48 -0.94 -11.32
CA ILE A 75 -1.99 0.32 -10.74
C ILE A 75 -0.54 0.58 -11.17
N SER A 76 0.34 -0.42 -11.08
CA SER A 76 1.73 -0.32 -11.52
C SER A 76 1.82 0.10 -12.98
N SER A 77 1.03 -0.55 -13.86
CA SER A 77 0.94 -0.15 -15.26
C SER A 77 0.56 1.32 -15.43
N ILE A 78 -0.49 1.82 -14.76
CA ILE A 78 -0.93 3.22 -14.85
C ILE A 78 0.17 4.21 -14.41
N LEU A 79 0.92 3.85 -13.37
CA LEU A 79 2.00 4.66 -12.82
C LEU A 79 3.21 4.70 -13.77
N GLU A 80 3.56 3.56 -14.38
CA GLU A 80 4.70 3.43 -15.31
C GLU A 80 4.49 4.16 -16.66
N HIS A 81 3.25 4.24 -17.15
CA HIS A 81 2.91 4.85 -18.45
C HIS A 81 3.22 6.36 -18.59
N ARG A 82 3.79 7.02 -17.56
CA ARG A 82 4.27 8.41 -17.65
C ARG A 82 5.79 8.55 -17.68
N GLY A 83 6.54 7.44 -17.68
CA GLY A 83 8.00 7.43 -17.74
C GLY A 83 8.61 7.60 -19.13
N CYS A 84 7.89 8.12 -20.14
CA CYS A 84 8.51 8.44 -21.42
C CYS A 84 9.27 9.78 -21.31
N GLY A 85 10.47 9.72 -20.76
CA GLY A 85 11.32 10.91 -20.62
C GLY A 85 12.46 10.78 -19.63
N ARG A 86 13.17 9.65 -19.62
CA ARG A 86 14.59 9.46 -19.28
C ARG A 86 14.85 7.97 -19.23
N ILE A 87 15.98 7.54 -19.78
CA ILE A 87 16.54 6.20 -19.58
C ILE A 87 16.79 6.07 -18.07
N ALA A 88 15.77 5.62 -17.34
CA ALA A 88 15.98 4.98 -16.07
C ALA A 88 16.47 3.59 -16.44
N GLU A 89 17.73 3.31 -16.13
CA GLU A 89 18.20 1.93 -16.05
C GLU A 89 17.12 1.13 -15.35
N GLN A 90 16.47 0.26 -16.13
CA GLN A 90 15.58 -0.74 -15.61
C GLN A 90 16.47 -1.61 -14.72
N SER A 91 16.46 -1.35 -13.41
CA SER A 91 16.86 -2.35 -12.45
C SER A 91 15.64 -3.23 -12.26
N PRO A 92 15.56 -4.41 -12.89
CA PRO A 92 14.42 -5.34 -12.78
C PRO A 92 14.21 -5.85 -11.34
N ASP A 93 15.06 -5.46 -10.40
CA ASP A 93 15.13 -5.95 -9.03
C ASP A 93 14.48 -4.97 -8.02
N SER A 94 14.29 -3.69 -8.36
CA SER A 94 13.85 -2.67 -7.39
C SER A 94 12.36 -2.75 -7.04
N THR A 95 11.49 -3.07 -8.00
CA THR A 95 10.07 -3.31 -7.74
C THR A 95 9.83 -4.68 -7.10
N GLN A 96 10.56 -5.74 -7.49
CA GLN A 96 10.32 -7.09 -6.96
C GLN A 96 10.70 -7.25 -5.48
N ARG A 97 11.76 -6.58 -4.99
CA ARG A 97 12.26 -6.77 -3.61
C ARG A 97 11.32 -6.33 -2.49
N PHE A 98 10.44 -5.35 -2.74
CA PHE A 98 9.51 -4.86 -1.71
C PHE A 98 8.14 -5.56 -1.77
N TRP A 99 7.76 -6.13 -2.92
CA TRP A 99 6.59 -6.99 -3.05
C TRP A 99 6.84 -8.43 -2.60
N ASN A 100 8.10 -8.86 -2.47
CA ASN A 100 8.50 -10.17 -1.94
C ASN A 100 8.71 -10.17 -0.41
N GLN A 101 7.89 -9.41 0.31
CA GLN A 101 7.82 -9.39 1.77
C GLN A 101 7.27 -10.68 2.39
N LYS A 102 6.83 -11.65 1.56
CA LYS A 102 6.25 -12.92 2.02
C LYS A 102 7.09 -13.60 3.09
N ASN A 103 8.41 -13.53 2.96
CA ASN A 103 9.32 -14.26 3.85
C ASN A 103 9.82 -13.42 5.04
N TYR A 104 9.26 -12.24 5.27
CA TYR A 104 9.68 -11.37 6.36
C TYR A 104 8.93 -11.73 7.65
N PRO A 105 9.64 -11.99 8.76
CA PRO A 105 9.01 -12.53 9.97
C PRO A 105 8.24 -11.49 10.78
N TRP A 106 8.51 -10.19 10.63
CA TRP A 106 7.83 -9.17 11.43
C TRP A 106 6.63 -8.60 10.69
N THR A 107 5.44 -8.99 11.08
CA THR A 107 4.17 -8.58 10.47
C THR A 107 3.55 -7.44 11.25
N LEU A 108 3.28 -6.31 10.58
CA LEU A 108 2.43 -5.26 11.13
C LEU A 108 0.99 -5.56 10.75
N VAL A 109 0.12 -5.78 11.73
CA VAL A 109 -1.30 -5.98 11.51
C VAL A 109 -2.11 -4.78 12.00
N ARG A 110 -3.26 -4.56 11.38
CA ARG A 110 -4.31 -3.70 11.90
C ARG A 110 -5.38 -4.56 12.55
N LEU A 111 -5.75 -4.25 13.78
CA LEU A 111 -6.83 -4.91 14.49
C LEU A 111 -8.18 -4.34 14.04
N LEU A 112 -9.15 -5.23 13.90
CA LEU A 112 -10.55 -4.97 13.57
C LEU A 112 -11.44 -5.52 14.70
N PRO A 113 -12.71 -5.06 14.80
CA PRO A 113 -13.68 -5.66 15.72
C PRO A 113 -13.80 -7.18 15.53
N ASN A 114 -14.26 -7.87 16.58
CA ASN A 114 -14.48 -9.33 16.58
C ASN A 114 -13.19 -10.17 16.42
N ALA A 115 -12.08 -9.70 17.00
CA ALA A 115 -10.77 -10.38 16.95
C ALA A 115 -10.27 -10.65 15.51
N GLN A 116 -10.71 -9.84 14.56
CA GLN A 116 -10.24 -9.88 13.18
C GLN A 116 -9.02 -8.98 13.02
N HIS A 117 -8.18 -9.28 12.04
CA HIS A 117 -7.06 -8.42 11.69
C HIS A 117 -6.75 -8.55 10.20
N TYR A 118 -5.99 -7.59 9.68
CA TYR A 118 -5.36 -7.75 8.37
C TYR A 118 -3.90 -7.28 8.40
N THR A 119 -3.08 -7.90 7.57
CA THR A 119 -1.68 -7.52 7.40
C THR A 119 -1.58 -6.18 6.68
N VAL A 120 -0.87 -5.24 7.28
CA VAL A 120 -0.52 -3.95 6.69
C VAL A 120 0.75 -4.08 5.86
N GLY A 121 1.75 -4.79 6.38
CA GLY A 121 3.03 -5.05 5.72
C GLY A 121 3.89 -5.99 6.55
N ARG A 122 4.93 -6.56 5.93
CA ARG A 122 5.90 -7.41 6.60
C ARG A 122 7.29 -6.78 6.51
N PHE A 123 8.11 -6.98 7.53
CA PHE A 123 9.37 -6.28 7.72
C PHE A 123 10.47 -7.26 8.12
N TYR A 124 11.68 -7.02 7.61
CA TYR A 124 12.82 -7.85 7.93
C TYR A 124 13.20 -7.75 9.41
N SER A 125 13.08 -6.55 10.00
CA SER A 125 13.38 -6.31 11.41
C SER A 125 12.17 -5.81 12.21
N ARG A 126 12.12 -6.17 13.50
CA ARG A 126 11.12 -5.66 14.45
C ARG A 126 11.14 -4.13 14.53
N MET A 127 12.33 -3.55 14.50
CA MET A 127 12.52 -2.11 14.65
C MET A 127 11.85 -1.35 13.49
N GLU A 128 11.96 -1.84 12.27
CA GLU A 128 11.27 -1.25 11.11
C GLU A 128 9.75 -1.34 11.25
N ALA A 129 9.23 -2.50 11.67
CA ALA A 129 7.80 -2.70 11.90
C ALA A 129 7.27 -1.75 12.98
N GLU A 130 7.98 -1.60 14.11
CA GLU A 130 7.61 -0.70 15.20
C GLU A 130 7.69 0.77 14.80
N ASN A 131 8.71 1.17 14.03
CA ASN A 131 8.80 2.51 13.47
C ASN A 131 7.62 2.79 12.53
N HIS A 132 7.23 1.80 11.72
CA HIS A 132 6.07 1.90 10.85
C HIS A 132 4.75 1.96 11.64
N LYS A 133 4.59 1.17 12.71
CA LYS A 133 3.47 1.25 13.65
C LYS A 133 3.35 2.64 14.27
N ARG A 134 4.45 3.19 14.81
CA ARG A 134 4.49 4.54 15.39
C ARG A 134 4.14 5.60 14.36
N PHE A 135 4.61 5.42 13.14
CA PHE A 135 4.25 6.28 12.04
C PHE A 135 2.74 6.22 11.81
N LEU A 136 2.17 5.05 11.50
CA LEU A 136 0.75 4.89 11.21
C LEU A 136 -0.15 5.35 12.37
N GLY A 137 0.23 5.13 13.63
CA GLY A 137 -0.50 5.63 14.79
C GLY A 137 -0.63 7.15 14.83
N LYS A 138 0.36 7.90 14.34
CA LYS A 138 0.25 9.37 14.18
C LYS A 138 -0.74 9.77 13.09
N TRP A 139 -0.90 8.97 12.05
CA TRP A 139 -1.77 9.27 10.90
C TRP A 139 -3.19 8.69 11.03
N MET A 140 -3.34 7.64 11.82
CA MET A 140 -4.58 6.90 12.07
C MET A 140 -4.72 6.61 13.59
N PRO A 141 -4.92 7.64 14.42
CA PRO A 141 -4.89 7.49 15.88
C PRO A 141 -6.05 6.66 16.44
N ALA A 142 -7.17 6.59 15.72
CA ALA A 142 -8.34 5.78 16.08
C ALA A 142 -8.21 4.31 15.63
N THR A 143 -7.03 3.90 15.16
CA THR A 143 -6.80 2.55 14.65
C THR A 143 -5.76 1.85 15.48
N GLU A 144 -6.05 0.61 15.85
CA GLU A 144 -5.14 -0.25 16.60
C GLU A 144 -4.24 -1.04 15.64
N PHE A 145 -2.94 -0.99 15.91
CA PHE A 145 -1.91 -1.68 15.15
C PHE A 145 -1.03 -2.50 16.08
N GLU A 146 -0.62 -3.66 15.62
CA GLU A 146 0.22 -4.59 16.37
C GLU A 146 1.34 -5.17 15.51
N VAL A 147 2.51 -5.34 16.11
CA VAL A 147 3.67 -5.96 15.46
C VAL A 147 3.77 -7.38 16.00
N ILE A 148 3.63 -8.36 15.12
CA ILE A 148 3.62 -9.79 15.42
C ILE A 148 4.83 -10.43 14.76
N PHE A 149 5.47 -11.36 15.45
CA PHE A 149 6.46 -12.26 14.84
C PHE A 149 5.74 -13.48 14.28
N ASP A 150 5.94 -13.74 13.01
CA ASP A 150 5.35 -14.85 12.27
C ASP A 150 6.49 -15.79 11.82
N SER A 151 6.61 -16.92 12.51
CA SER A 151 7.65 -17.92 12.26
C SER A 151 7.47 -18.64 10.93
N ASP A 152 6.22 -18.79 10.47
CA ASP A 152 5.89 -19.66 9.34
C ASP A 152 6.30 -19.02 8.02
N ALA A 153 6.48 -17.70 8.01
CA ALA A 153 7.02 -16.96 6.88
C ALA A 153 8.51 -17.20 6.60
N VAL A 154 9.28 -17.77 7.53
CA VAL A 154 10.75 -17.95 7.34
C VAL A 154 11.10 -19.33 6.77
N THR A 155 10.09 -20.17 6.51
CA THR A 155 10.24 -21.57 6.08
C THR A 155 10.36 -21.71 4.57
#